data_AF-A0A534X4P7-F1
#
_entry.id   AF-A0A534X4P7-F1
#
_cell.length_a   1.000
_cell.length_b   1.000
_cell.length_c   1.000
_cell.angle_alpha   90.00
_cell.angle_beta   90.00
_cell.angle_gamma   90.00
#
_symmetry.space_group_name_H-M   'P 1'
#
loop_
_entity.id
_entity.type
_entity.pdbx_description
1 polymer ?
#
loop_
_entity_poly.entity_id
_entity_poly.type
_entity_poly.pdbx_seq_one_letter_code
_entity_poly.pdbx_strand_id
1 'polypeptide(L)'
;MRIDFSIEVLQADATTPFRTFTPTADFYTPDCDHVPFPVPPGGAIEGETGYQCVSNGDCHLIVVHRPTKTLYEMWRANIVGSTFTGGCAAVWDLTRSYPATLRGDQCTSADAAGFPMAAMLFSADEVASGAINHAIRFILPNSRMRSGVYVRPATHAGGPTGGANLPPYGVRFRLRSDFPLASLPSEGARVIARAMQRYGMILSDGGNIALTAQSDRFTTHKWTEVGVDSHSLTALQVTDMEVVGMGATIPLTYDCVRNP
;
A
#
# COMPACT_ATOMS: atom_id res chain seq x y z
N MET A 1 10.86 -2.24 -14.15
CA MET A 1 9.63 -1.95 -13.36
C MET A 1 9.20 -0.48 -13.55
N ARG A 2 7.92 -0.13 -13.35
CA ARG A 2 7.41 1.26 -13.35
C ARG A 2 6.87 1.64 -11.97
N ILE A 3 6.80 2.94 -11.69
CA ILE A 3 6.31 3.51 -10.43
C ILE A 3 5.05 4.36 -10.69
N ASP A 4 4.02 4.14 -9.89
CA ASP A 4 2.87 5.02 -9.72
C ASP A 4 3.07 5.90 -8.49
N PHE A 5 2.80 7.20 -8.61
CA PHE A 5 2.94 8.21 -7.56
C PHE A 5 1.59 8.78 -7.14
N SER A 6 0.48 8.11 -7.48
CA SER A 6 -0.88 8.64 -7.28
C SER A 6 -1.37 8.54 -5.83
N ILE A 7 -0.71 7.77 -4.95
CA ILE A 7 -1.24 7.48 -3.61
C ILE A 7 -0.94 8.62 -2.63
N GLU A 8 -1.98 9.30 -2.20
CA GLU A 8 -1.90 10.39 -1.22
C GLU A 8 -1.84 9.84 0.22
N VAL A 9 -0.93 10.37 1.05
CA VAL A 9 -0.90 10.10 2.51
C VAL A 9 -1.02 11.43 3.24
N LEU A 10 -2.20 11.69 3.79
CA LEU A 10 -2.53 12.97 4.42
C LEU A 10 -2.13 12.99 5.89
N GLN A 11 -1.80 14.17 6.40
CA GLN A 11 -1.53 14.41 7.82
C GLN A 11 -2.72 15.16 8.43
N ALA A 12 -3.22 14.65 9.55
CA ALA A 12 -4.31 15.27 10.30
C ALA A 12 -3.85 15.66 11.72
N ASP A 13 -4.36 16.80 12.19
CA ASP A 13 -4.10 17.37 13.51
C ASP A 13 -5.37 17.39 14.37
N ALA A 14 -5.27 17.96 15.58
CA ALA A 14 -6.37 17.96 16.55
C ALA A 14 -7.58 18.78 16.12
N THR A 15 -7.44 19.64 15.09
CA THR A 15 -8.52 20.48 14.56
C THR A 15 -9.20 19.85 13.35
N THR A 16 -8.66 18.74 12.83
CA THR A 16 -9.18 18.07 11.64
C THR A 16 -10.58 17.50 11.92
N PRO A 17 -11.60 17.83 11.12
CA PRO A 17 -12.94 17.32 11.33
C PRO A 17 -13.01 15.83 11.02
N PHE A 18 -13.73 15.10 11.86
CA PHE A 18 -14.11 13.71 11.60
C PHE A 18 -15.47 13.66 10.93
N ARG A 19 -15.60 12.83 9.89
CA ARG A 19 -16.84 12.63 9.15
C ARG A 19 -17.24 11.17 9.20
N THR A 20 -18.50 10.91 9.51
CA THR A 20 -19.09 9.59 9.32
C THR A 20 -19.31 9.35 7.83
N PHE A 21 -19.05 8.12 7.39
CA PHE A 21 -19.33 7.67 6.03
C PHE A 21 -20.46 6.66 6.00
N THR A 22 -21.12 6.57 4.85
CA THR A 22 -22.07 5.50 4.52
C THR A 22 -21.33 4.37 3.81
N PRO A 23 -21.31 3.14 4.38
CA PRO A 23 -20.74 1.98 3.71
C PRO A 23 -21.39 1.70 2.36
N THR A 24 -20.61 1.35 1.36
CA THR A 24 -21.09 0.87 0.06
C THR A 24 -21.24 -0.65 0.05
N ALA A 25 -21.57 -1.24 -1.10
CA ALA A 25 -21.56 -2.69 -1.30
C ALA A 25 -20.15 -3.31 -1.20
N ASP A 26 -19.11 -2.48 -1.22
CA ASP A 26 -17.70 -2.84 -1.11
C ASP A 26 -17.23 -2.92 0.37
N PHE A 27 -18.16 -2.81 1.34
CA PHE A 27 -17.87 -2.92 2.77
C PHE A 27 -18.09 -4.34 3.28
N TYR A 28 -17.07 -4.92 3.91
CA TYR A 28 -17.07 -6.29 4.41
C TYR A 28 -17.07 -6.31 5.94
N THR A 29 -17.97 -7.08 6.55
CA THR A 29 -17.96 -7.35 8.00
C THR A 29 -17.55 -8.81 8.22
N PRO A 30 -16.57 -9.10 9.10
CA PRO A 30 -15.98 -8.18 10.08
C PRO A 30 -14.72 -7.45 9.62
N ASP A 31 -14.25 -7.53 8.38
CA ASP A 31 -12.93 -7.01 7.97
C ASP A 31 -12.76 -5.48 8.12
N CYS A 32 -13.83 -4.74 7.81
CA CYS A 32 -13.80 -3.30 7.65
C CYS A 32 -14.32 -2.57 8.91
N ASP A 33 -13.72 -1.43 9.22
CA ASP A 33 -14.04 -0.60 10.39
C ASP A 33 -15.08 0.47 10.04
N HIS A 34 -16.26 0.41 10.64
CA HIS A 34 -17.26 1.49 10.51
C HIS A 34 -17.06 2.54 11.60
N VAL A 35 -16.12 3.45 11.37
CA VAL A 35 -15.81 4.57 12.30
C VAL A 35 -15.80 5.91 11.57
N PRO A 36 -15.98 7.04 12.27
CA PRO A 36 -15.72 8.35 11.70
C PRO A 36 -14.26 8.47 11.19
N PHE A 37 -14.07 9.07 10.02
CA PHE A 37 -12.77 9.26 9.39
C PHE A 37 -12.31 10.72 9.51
N PRO A 38 -11.03 10.99 9.83
CA PRO A 38 -10.50 12.34 9.75
C PRO A 38 -10.42 12.78 8.28
N VAL A 39 -10.91 13.98 7.97
CA VAL A 39 -10.89 14.54 6.61
C VAL A 39 -10.22 15.91 6.63
N PRO A 40 -8.88 15.99 6.47
CA PRO A 40 -8.14 17.25 6.42
C PRO A 40 -8.66 18.22 5.36
N PRO A 41 -8.84 19.51 5.64
CA PRO A 41 -9.16 20.49 4.60
C PRO A 41 -8.08 20.52 3.51
N GLY A 42 -8.49 20.54 2.24
CA GLY A 42 -7.56 20.64 1.10
C GLY A 42 -6.78 19.36 0.76
N GLY A 43 -7.10 18.23 1.40
CA GLY A 43 -6.53 16.94 1.02
C GLY A 43 -7.15 16.36 -0.25
N ALA A 44 -6.63 15.20 -0.66
CA ALA A 44 -7.10 14.47 -1.83
C ALA A 44 -7.01 12.96 -1.60
N ILE A 45 -7.79 12.21 -2.37
CA ILE A 45 -7.66 10.76 -2.47
C ILE A 45 -6.75 10.39 -3.65
N GLU A 46 -6.34 9.13 -3.69
CA GLU A 46 -5.49 8.58 -4.74
C GLU A 46 -5.95 8.97 -6.15
N GLY A 47 -5.03 9.50 -6.95
CA GLY A 47 -5.26 9.82 -8.36
C GLY A 47 -6.15 11.03 -8.62
N GLU A 48 -6.66 11.68 -7.58
CA GLU A 48 -7.62 12.79 -7.69
C GLU A 48 -7.02 14.13 -7.23
N THR A 49 -7.70 15.23 -7.54
CA THR A 49 -7.33 16.58 -7.08
C THR A 49 -7.99 16.96 -5.74
N GLY A 50 -8.95 16.16 -5.29
CA GLY A 50 -9.69 16.36 -4.03
C GLY A 50 -10.28 15.04 -3.54
N TYR A 51 -11.35 15.10 -2.75
CA TYR A 51 -11.95 13.90 -2.14
C TYR A 51 -13.05 13.22 -2.96
N GLN A 52 -13.35 13.72 -4.16
CA GLN A 52 -14.30 13.09 -5.06
C GLN A 52 -13.58 12.09 -5.96
N CYS A 53 -14.07 10.85 -6.02
CA CYS A 53 -13.56 9.80 -6.90
C CYS A 53 -14.16 9.97 -8.31
N VAL A 54 -13.55 10.81 -9.15
CA VAL A 54 -14.05 11.13 -10.50
C VAL A 54 -13.60 10.09 -11.51
N SER A 55 -12.36 9.62 -11.41
CA SER A 55 -11.76 8.61 -12.28
C SER A 55 -12.34 7.21 -12.09
N ASN A 56 -13.07 6.99 -10.99
CA ASN A 56 -13.61 5.70 -10.58
C ASN A 56 -12.51 4.62 -10.49
N GLY A 57 -11.31 5.01 -10.01
CA GLY A 57 -10.26 4.08 -9.60
C GLY A 57 -10.53 3.47 -8.22
N ASP A 58 -9.45 3.08 -7.55
CA ASP A 58 -9.51 2.58 -6.17
C ASP A 58 -9.80 3.69 -5.16
N CYS A 59 -9.31 4.90 -5.41
CA CYS A 59 -9.71 6.10 -4.69
C CYS A 59 -9.45 5.98 -3.18
N HIS A 60 -8.21 5.58 -2.84
CA HIS A 60 -7.80 5.41 -1.46
C HIS A 60 -7.76 6.75 -0.70
N LEU A 61 -8.41 6.80 0.47
CA LEU A 61 -8.26 7.87 1.45
C LEU A 61 -7.36 7.37 2.60
N ILE A 62 -6.15 7.91 2.68
CA ILE A 62 -5.15 7.52 3.69
C ILE A 62 -4.79 8.75 4.53
N VAL A 63 -4.99 8.65 5.84
CA VAL A 63 -4.80 9.77 6.77
C VAL A 63 -4.11 9.30 8.05
N VAL A 64 -2.98 9.94 8.38
CA VAL A 64 -2.31 9.79 9.67
C VAL A 64 -2.80 10.89 10.60
N HIS A 65 -3.60 10.50 11.60
CA HIS A 65 -4.03 11.40 12.67
C HIS A 65 -3.00 11.40 13.80
N ARG A 66 -2.13 12.41 13.80
CA ARG A 66 -1.00 12.54 14.72
C ARG A 66 -1.40 12.61 16.20
N PRO A 67 -2.46 13.36 16.61
CA PRO A 67 -2.81 13.49 18.01
C PRO A 67 -3.15 12.16 18.68
N THR A 68 -3.91 11.28 17.99
CA THR A 68 -4.29 9.96 18.52
C THR A 68 -3.34 8.85 18.10
N LYS A 69 -2.30 9.16 17.30
CA LYS A 69 -1.36 8.19 16.74
C LYS A 69 -2.11 7.06 16.03
N THR A 70 -3.00 7.43 15.13
CA THR A 70 -3.86 6.47 14.42
C THR A 70 -3.73 6.69 12.92
N LEU A 71 -3.57 5.61 12.17
CA LEU A 71 -3.62 5.60 10.71
C LEU A 71 -5.00 5.09 10.28
N TYR A 72 -5.64 5.85 9.41
CA TYR A 72 -6.94 5.58 8.82
C TYR A 72 -6.75 5.35 7.32
N GLU A 73 -7.20 4.21 6.81
CA GLU A 73 -7.07 3.85 5.40
C GLU A 73 -8.41 3.35 4.89
N MET A 74 -8.89 3.89 3.77
CA MET A 74 -10.17 3.48 3.18
C MET A 74 -10.02 3.28 1.69
N TRP A 75 -10.43 2.10 1.21
CA TRP A 75 -10.65 1.83 -0.21
C TRP A 75 -12.04 2.32 -0.63
N ARG A 76 -12.15 2.84 -1.87
CA ARG A 76 -13.40 3.36 -2.48
C ARG A 76 -14.00 4.54 -1.72
N ALA A 77 -13.15 5.45 -1.24
CA ALA A 77 -13.64 6.69 -0.64
C ALA A 77 -14.20 7.62 -1.72
N ASN A 78 -15.34 8.26 -1.43
CA ASN A 78 -15.89 9.28 -2.31
C ASN A 78 -16.67 10.32 -1.50
N ILE A 79 -16.29 11.58 -1.64
CA ILE A 79 -16.90 12.72 -0.96
C ILE A 79 -17.41 13.71 -1.99
N VAL A 80 -18.73 13.92 -2.01
CA VAL A 80 -19.41 14.90 -2.86
C VAL A 80 -20.29 15.77 -1.99
N GLY A 81 -19.85 17.01 -1.75
CA GLY A 81 -20.50 17.91 -0.79
C GLY A 81 -20.54 17.30 0.63
N SER A 82 -21.73 17.19 1.20
CA SER A 82 -21.95 16.58 2.52
C SER A 82 -21.93 15.04 2.49
N THR A 83 -22.13 14.42 1.33
CA THR A 83 -22.17 12.96 1.18
C THR A 83 -20.75 12.40 1.23
N PHE A 84 -20.52 11.42 2.11
CA PHE A 84 -19.30 10.64 2.20
C PHE A 84 -19.66 9.16 2.17
N THR A 85 -19.21 8.45 1.13
CA THR A 85 -19.33 6.99 1.01
C THR A 85 -17.95 6.33 1.01
N GLY A 86 -17.89 5.08 1.47
CA GLY A 86 -16.64 4.32 1.55
C GLY A 86 -16.87 2.82 1.37
N GLY A 87 -15.90 2.13 0.77
CA GLY A 87 -15.81 0.68 0.75
C GLY A 87 -15.17 0.17 2.04
N CYS A 88 -14.06 -0.55 1.94
CA CYS A 88 -13.41 -1.09 3.13
C CYS A 88 -12.49 -0.08 3.83
N ALA A 89 -12.79 0.22 5.08
CA ALA A 89 -11.93 1.00 5.97
C ALA A 89 -11.12 0.10 6.90
N ALA A 90 -9.87 0.45 7.16
CA ALA A 90 -8.97 -0.19 8.10
C ALA A 90 -8.32 0.88 9.01
N VAL A 91 -8.40 0.67 10.31
CA VAL A 91 -7.81 1.58 11.32
C VAL A 91 -6.68 0.90 12.06
N TRP A 92 -5.54 1.59 12.14
CA TRP A 92 -4.32 1.10 12.77
C TRP A 92 -3.90 2.01 13.91
N ASP A 93 -3.81 1.46 15.11
CA ASP A 93 -3.13 2.08 16.25
C ASP A 93 -1.61 2.03 16.02
N LEU A 94 -0.97 3.19 15.86
CA LEU A 94 0.46 3.32 15.58
C LEU A 94 1.34 3.18 16.85
N THR A 95 0.73 2.96 18.01
CA THR A 95 1.45 2.69 19.26
C THR A 95 1.63 1.20 19.52
N ARG A 96 1.01 0.35 18.71
CA ARG A 96 1.04 -1.11 18.88
C ARG A 96 2.06 -1.77 17.96
N SER A 97 2.63 -2.87 18.45
CA SER A 97 3.27 -3.87 17.60
C SER A 97 2.23 -4.92 17.22
N TYR A 98 2.09 -5.18 15.92
CA TYR A 98 1.13 -6.16 15.41
C TYR A 98 1.76 -7.55 15.30
N PRO A 99 1.00 -8.64 15.57
CA PRO A 99 1.48 -10.00 15.33
C PRO A 99 1.59 -10.29 13.82
N ALA A 100 2.07 -11.48 13.47
CA ALA A 100 2.16 -11.94 12.09
C ALA A 100 0.80 -11.99 11.35
N THR A 101 -0.30 -11.91 12.09
CA THR A 101 -1.68 -11.89 11.61
C THR A 101 -2.28 -10.48 11.56
N LEU A 102 -1.48 -9.41 11.76
CA LEU A 102 -1.89 -8.01 11.66
C LEU A 102 -3.18 -7.69 12.44
N ARG A 103 -4.25 -7.23 11.77
CA ARG A 103 -5.58 -6.99 12.40
C ARG A 103 -6.39 -8.27 12.59
N GLY A 104 -6.00 -9.39 11.99
CA GLY A 104 -6.67 -10.68 12.09
C GLY A 104 -6.33 -11.60 10.91
N ASP A 105 -6.52 -12.91 11.11
CA ASP A 105 -6.37 -13.88 10.02
C ASP A 105 -7.58 -13.84 9.10
N GLN A 106 -7.33 -14.01 7.79
CA GLN A 106 -8.35 -13.89 6.74
C GLN A 106 -8.99 -12.51 6.65
N CYS A 107 -8.44 -11.49 7.33
CA CYS A 107 -8.95 -10.14 7.30
C CYS A 107 -8.24 -9.32 6.22
N THR A 108 -9.03 -8.77 5.29
CA THR A 108 -8.55 -7.78 4.31
C THR A 108 -8.27 -6.43 4.97
N SER A 109 -7.89 -5.43 4.18
CA SER A 109 -7.77 -4.02 4.60
C SER A 109 -8.14 -3.10 3.43
N ALA A 110 -7.70 -1.84 3.46
CA ALA A 110 -7.69 -1.00 2.26
C ALA A 110 -6.72 -1.54 1.19
N ASP A 111 -5.75 -2.39 1.56
CA ASP A 111 -4.93 -3.22 0.67
C ASP A 111 -5.43 -4.68 0.67
N ALA A 112 -5.46 -5.32 -0.50
CA ALA A 112 -6.06 -6.65 -0.69
C ALA A 112 -5.37 -7.78 0.10
N ALA A 113 -4.07 -7.66 0.39
CA ALA A 113 -3.33 -8.64 1.19
C ALA A 113 -3.49 -8.44 2.70
N GLY A 114 -4.22 -7.40 3.12
CA GLY A 114 -4.48 -7.07 4.52
C GLY A 114 -3.42 -6.17 5.18
N PHE A 115 -2.56 -5.54 4.40
CA PHE A 115 -1.46 -4.70 4.90
C PHE A 115 -1.86 -3.25 5.20
N PRO A 116 -1.19 -2.57 6.16
CA PRO A 116 -1.23 -1.12 6.24
C PRO A 116 -0.50 -0.49 5.05
N MET A 117 -1.20 0.20 4.15
CA MET A 117 -0.62 0.76 2.93
C MET A 117 0.47 1.79 3.24
N ALA A 118 0.17 2.78 4.09
CA ALA A 118 1.07 3.89 4.40
C ALA A 118 2.42 3.44 4.96
N ALA A 119 2.45 2.32 5.69
CA ALA A 119 3.68 1.77 6.27
C ALA A 119 4.59 1.07 5.25
N MET A 120 4.10 0.83 4.03
CA MET A 120 4.81 0.10 2.98
C MET A 120 5.02 0.92 1.70
N LEU A 121 4.49 2.14 1.66
CA LEU A 121 4.80 3.14 0.64
C LEU A 121 6.12 3.82 0.98
N PHE A 122 7.00 3.97 0.00
CA PHE A 122 8.16 4.84 0.13
C PHE A 122 7.81 6.24 -0.36
N SER A 123 8.47 7.24 0.22
CA SER A 123 8.23 8.67 -0.04
C SER A 123 9.44 9.39 -0.62
N ALA A 124 9.21 10.54 -1.27
CA ALA A 124 10.29 11.41 -1.73
C ALA A 124 11.16 11.92 -0.56
N ASP A 125 10.57 12.13 0.61
CA ASP A 125 11.27 12.53 1.84
C ASP A 125 12.27 11.46 2.30
N GLU A 126 11.89 10.19 2.28
CA GLU A 126 12.81 9.09 2.62
C GLU A 126 13.94 8.95 1.59
N VAL A 127 13.61 9.09 0.30
CA VAL A 127 14.62 9.04 -0.75
C VAL A 127 15.61 10.19 -0.61
N ALA A 128 15.14 11.40 -0.31
CA ALA A 128 15.99 12.56 -0.04
C ALA A 128 16.87 12.38 1.20
N SER A 129 16.38 11.65 2.21
CA SER A 129 17.17 11.29 3.40
C SER A 129 18.29 10.26 3.13
N GLY A 130 18.28 9.62 1.94
CA GLY A 130 19.29 8.66 1.50
C GLY A 130 19.00 7.20 1.88
N ALA A 131 17.90 6.93 2.59
CA ALA A 131 17.52 5.57 2.99
C ALA A 131 15.99 5.41 3.14
N ILE A 132 15.48 4.30 2.61
CA ILE A 132 14.15 3.75 2.93
C ILE A 132 14.38 2.56 3.86
N ASN A 133 13.76 2.57 5.05
CA ASN A 133 14.08 1.64 6.14
C ASN A 133 13.02 0.55 6.35
N HIS A 134 12.27 0.22 5.31
CA HIS A 134 11.22 -0.79 5.36
C HIS A 134 11.15 -1.56 4.03
N ALA A 135 10.38 -2.66 4.02
CA ALA A 135 10.06 -3.37 2.79
C ALA A 135 9.02 -2.57 1.98
N ILE A 136 9.14 -2.62 0.66
CA ILE A 136 8.29 -1.85 -0.25
C ILE A 136 7.09 -2.71 -0.67
N ARG A 137 5.87 -2.16 -0.67
CA ARG A 137 4.74 -2.87 -1.31
C ARG A 137 4.91 -2.88 -2.83
N PHE A 138 4.53 -3.98 -3.46
CA PHE A 138 4.43 -4.04 -4.92
C PHE A 138 3.18 -4.82 -5.33
N ILE A 139 2.74 -4.58 -6.56
CA ILE A 139 1.53 -5.15 -7.13
C ILE A 139 1.85 -5.86 -8.45
N LEU A 140 0.99 -6.81 -8.83
CA LEU A 140 1.11 -7.53 -10.11
C LEU A 140 -0.26 -7.65 -10.78
N PRO A 141 -0.34 -7.85 -12.10
CA PRO A 141 -1.62 -8.13 -12.74
C PRO A 141 -2.24 -9.40 -12.14
N ASN A 142 -3.57 -9.44 -11.96
CA ASN A 142 -4.25 -10.57 -11.32
C ASN A 142 -3.96 -11.92 -11.99
N SER A 143 -3.73 -11.94 -13.31
CA SER A 143 -3.37 -13.15 -14.06
C SER A 143 -1.94 -13.64 -13.82
N ARG A 144 -1.09 -12.84 -13.16
CA ARG A 144 0.30 -13.13 -12.81
C ARG A 144 0.48 -13.52 -11.35
N MET A 145 -0.61 -13.61 -10.59
CA MET A 145 -0.63 -14.00 -9.19
C MET A 145 -1.42 -15.28 -9.00
N ARG A 146 -1.02 -16.11 -8.05
CA ARG A 146 -1.70 -17.36 -7.72
C ARG A 146 -3.02 -17.09 -7.02
N SER A 147 -4.08 -17.74 -7.49
CA SER A 147 -5.43 -17.63 -6.91
C SER A 147 -5.63 -18.47 -5.65
N GLY A 148 -6.51 -17.99 -4.77
CA GLY A 148 -7.07 -18.75 -3.64
C GLY A 148 -6.15 -19.02 -2.44
N VAL A 149 -4.93 -18.46 -2.42
CA VAL A 149 -3.98 -18.62 -1.33
C VAL A 149 -3.15 -17.36 -1.09
N TYR A 150 -2.61 -17.23 0.11
CA TYR A 150 -1.59 -16.25 0.48
C TYR A 150 -0.47 -16.89 1.31
N VAL A 151 0.61 -16.17 1.54
CA VAL A 151 1.67 -16.53 2.49
C VAL A 151 1.93 -15.36 3.44
N ARG A 152 2.45 -15.64 4.64
CA ARG A 152 2.85 -14.58 5.57
C ARG A 152 3.92 -13.68 4.94
N PRO A 153 3.91 -12.35 5.21
CA PRO A 153 3.11 -11.68 6.25
C PRO A 153 1.70 -11.27 5.83
N ALA A 154 1.23 -11.60 4.62
CA ALA A 154 -0.16 -11.31 4.25
C ALA A 154 -1.13 -12.06 5.18
N THR A 155 -2.29 -11.46 5.39
CA THR A 155 -3.41 -12.04 6.16
C THR A 155 -4.58 -12.39 5.28
N HIS A 156 -4.57 -11.93 4.03
CA HIS A 156 -5.66 -12.08 3.10
C HIS A 156 -5.14 -12.16 1.65
N ALA A 157 -6.04 -12.41 0.71
CA ALA A 157 -5.81 -12.38 -0.72
C ALA A 157 -7.04 -11.82 -1.44
N GLY A 158 -6.84 -10.98 -2.45
CA GLY A 158 -7.90 -10.43 -3.29
C GLY A 158 -8.37 -11.38 -4.42
N GLY A 159 -8.57 -10.82 -5.62
CA GLY A 159 -9.04 -11.52 -6.81
C GLY A 159 -8.01 -11.99 -7.87
N PRO A 160 -6.81 -12.50 -7.55
CA PRO A 160 -5.95 -13.16 -8.53
C PRO A 160 -6.64 -14.29 -9.30
N THR A 161 -6.24 -14.49 -10.55
CA THR A 161 -6.82 -15.48 -11.47
C THR A 161 -5.80 -16.47 -12.03
N GLY A 162 -4.54 -16.35 -11.62
CA GLY A 162 -3.45 -17.18 -12.13
C GLY A 162 -3.31 -18.53 -11.44
N GLY A 163 -2.57 -19.44 -12.09
CA GLY A 163 -2.39 -20.84 -11.68
C GLY A 163 -1.44 -21.07 -10.50
N ALA A 164 -1.34 -22.33 -10.07
CA ALA A 164 -0.64 -22.75 -8.83
C ALA A 164 0.87 -22.46 -8.79
N ASN A 165 1.51 -22.26 -9.94
CA ASN A 165 2.96 -22.00 -10.05
C ASN A 165 3.32 -20.50 -10.00
N LEU A 166 2.34 -19.63 -9.81
CA LEU A 166 2.55 -18.19 -9.73
C LEU A 166 2.78 -17.73 -8.28
N PRO A 167 3.37 -16.54 -8.06
CA PRO A 167 3.53 -15.99 -6.72
C PRO A 167 2.17 -15.75 -6.04
N PRO A 168 1.98 -16.21 -4.79
CA PRO A 168 0.82 -15.83 -3.97
C PRO A 168 1.03 -14.46 -3.30
N TYR A 169 -0.05 -13.82 -2.86
CA TYR A 169 0.03 -12.64 -1.99
C TYR A 169 0.95 -12.87 -0.78
N GLY A 170 1.62 -11.80 -0.36
CA GLY A 170 2.58 -11.81 0.75
C GLY A 170 3.96 -12.37 0.39
N VAL A 171 4.17 -12.89 -0.83
CA VAL A 171 5.52 -13.31 -1.25
C VAL A 171 6.49 -12.13 -1.18
N ARG A 172 7.70 -12.40 -0.69
CA ARG A 172 8.77 -11.41 -0.60
C ARG A 172 9.79 -11.60 -1.72
N PHE A 173 9.87 -10.63 -2.61
CA PHE A 173 10.93 -10.52 -3.60
C PHE A 173 12.05 -9.64 -3.04
N ARG A 174 13.30 -9.97 -3.31
CA ARG A 174 14.45 -9.15 -2.91
C ARG A 174 15.34 -8.95 -4.13
N LEU A 175 15.80 -7.73 -4.34
CA LEU A 175 16.75 -7.45 -5.41
C LEU A 175 18.06 -8.15 -5.05
N ARG A 176 18.66 -8.88 -6.01
CA ARG A 176 19.94 -9.56 -5.74
C ARG A 176 20.99 -8.56 -5.27
N SER A 177 21.82 -9.00 -4.33
CA SER A 177 22.89 -8.18 -3.75
C SER A 177 23.93 -7.73 -4.78
N ASP A 178 24.07 -8.45 -5.89
CA ASP A 178 25.01 -8.19 -6.98
C ASP A 178 24.45 -7.32 -8.12
N PHE A 179 23.20 -6.87 -8.02
CA PHE A 179 22.62 -5.97 -9.02
C PHE A 179 23.47 -4.69 -9.15
N PRO A 180 23.84 -4.25 -10.36
CA PRO A 180 24.76 -3.14 -10.55
C PRO A 180 24.06 -1.79 -10.32
N LEU A 181 23.95 -1.35 -9.05
CA LEU A 181 23.28 -0.09 -8.68
C LEU A 181 23.78 1.13 -9.47
N ALA A 182 25.06 1.13 -9.85
CA ALA A 182 25.66 2.21 -10.65
C ALA A 182 25.03 2.39 -12.04
N SER A 183 24.31 1.39 -12.55
CA SER A 183 23.54 1.46 -13.80
C SER A 183 22.25 2.26 -13.70
N LEU A 184 21.81 2.59 -12.48
CA LEU A 184 20.57 3.34 -12.26
C LEU A 184 20.78 4.85 -12.48
N PRO A 185 19.73 5.54 -13.00
CA PRO A 185 19.86 6.87 -13.58
C PRO A 185 20.12 7.99 -12.56
N SER A 186 19.81 7.76 -11.29
CA SER A 186 19.94 8.76 -10.23
C SER A 186 20.31 8.13 -8.89
N GLU A 187 20.77 8.97 -7.94
CA GLU A 187 20.97 8.51 -6.58
C GLU A 187 19.64 8.12 -5.91
N GLY A 188 18.53 8.81 -6.21
CA GLY A 188 17.23 8.41 -5.69
C GLY A 188 16.80 7.01 -6.13
N ALA A 189 17.02 6.66 -7.40
CA ALA A 189 16.79 5.30 -7.89
C ALA A 189 17.66 4.26 -7.17
N ARG A 190 18.92 4.63 -6.83
CA ARG A 190 19.84 3.77 -6.07
C ARG A 190 19.40 3.60 -4.62
N VAL A 191 18.86 4.64 -3.97
CA VAL A 191 18.27 4.54 -2.62
C VAL A 191 17.15 3.50 -2.61
N ILE A 192 16.23 3.57 -3.58
CA ILE A 192 15.12 2.63 -3.70
C ILE A 192 15.64 1.20 -3.95
N ALA A 193 16.59 1.03 -4.87
CA ALA A 193 17.17 -0.28 -5.14
C ALA A 193 17.95 -0.86 -3.94
N ARG A 194 18.65 -0.04 -3.16
CA ARG A 194 19.28 -0.47 -1.89
C ARG A 194 18.25 -0.94 -0.88
N ALA A 195 17.09 -0.28 -0.80
CA ALA A 195 15.98 -0.74 0.04
C ALA A 195 15.43 -2.09 -0.45
N MET A 196 15.29 -2.28 -1.77
CA MET A 196 14.92 -3.57 -2.35
C MET A 196 15.96 -4.67 -2.11
N GLN A 197 17.26 -4.35 -2.03
CA GLN A 197 18.31 -5.30 -1.65
C GLN A 197 18.26 -5.66 -0.17
N ARG A 198 18.03 -4.68 0.71
CA ARG A 198 18.07 -4.87 2.16
C ARG A 198 16.77 -5.44 2.73
N TYR A 199 15.66 -4.83 2.37
CA TYR A 199 14.33 -5.13 2.90
C TYR A 199 13.43 -5.84 1.89
N GLY A 200 13.75 -5.81 0.60
CA GLY A 200 12.90 -6.44 -0.42
C GLY A 200 11.56 -5.74 -0.60
N MET A 201 10.68 -6.42 -1.33
CA MET A 201 9.34 -5.98 -1.68
C MET A 201 8.35 -7.10 -1.38
N ILE A 202 7.14 -6.75 -0.95
CA ILE A 202 6.11 -7.70 -0.55
C ILE A 202 4.88 -7.51 -1.45
N LEU A 203 4.40 -8.62 -2.04
CA LEU A 203 3.27 -8.61 -2.96
C LEU A 203 1.98 -8.31 -2.18
N SER A 204 1.36 -7.17 -2.46
CA SER A 204 0.27 -6.62 -1.63
C SER A 204 -1.07 -6.51 -2.37
N ASP A 205 -1.07 -6.15 -3.65
CA ASP A 205 -2.31 -5.96 -4.41
C ASP A 205 -2.24 -6.41 -5.88
N GLY A 206 -3.38 -6.36 -6.55
CA GLY A 206 -3.54 -6.52 -7.99
C GLY A 206 -3.46 -5.19 -8.72
N GLY A 207 -2.67 -5.10 -9.77
CA GLY A 207 -2.61 -3.92 -10.63
C GLY A 207 -1.53 -3.98 -11.70
N ASN A 208 -1.42 -2.93 -12.52
CA ASN A 208 -0.59 -2.97 -13.73
C ASN A 208 0.75 -2.24 -13.60
N ILE A 209 0.91 -1.37 -12.59
CA ILE A 209 2.15 -0.64 -12.34
C ILE A 209 2.80 -1.19 -11.07
N ALA A 210 3.92 -1.90 -11.23
CA ALA A 210 4.45 -2.77 -10.19
C ALA A 210 4.73 -2.07 -8.85
N LEU A 211 5.23 -0.84 -8.86
CA LEU A 211 5.54 -0.09 -7.64
C LEU A 211 4.54 1.03 -7.46
N THR A 212 4.08 1.20 -6.23
CA THR A 212 3.29 2.36 -5.82
C THR A 212 4.07 3.11 -4.75
N ALA A 213 4.25 4.40 -4.94
CA ALA A 213 4.93 5.30 -4.02
C ALA A 213 3.96 6.39 -3.56
N GLN A 214 4.29 7.02 -2.43
CA GLN A 214 3.52 8.16 -1.96
C GLN A 214 3.62 9.33 -2.95
N SER A 215 2.50 9.96 -3.26
CA SER A 215 2.44 11.24 -3.94
C SER A 215 3.26 12.28 -3.19
N ASP A 216 4.07 13.03 -3.92
CA ASP A 216 4.87 14.10 -3.32
C ASP A 216 4.08 15.42 -3.15
N ARG A 217 2.77 15.42 -3.42
CA ARG A 217 1.92 16.61 -3.30
C ARG A 217 1.99 17.22 -1.90
N PHE A 218 1.96 16.37 -0.88
CA PHE A 218 1.94 16.76 0.53
C PHE A 218 3.23 16.40 1.31
N THR A 219 4.31 16.02 0.61
CA THR A 219 5.64 15.80 1.21
C THR A 219 6.51 17.06 1.14
N THR A 220 7.62 17.06 1.89
CA THR A 220 8.58 18.17 1.89
C THR A 220 9.38 18.22 0.58
N HIS A 221 10.02 17.10 0.25
CA HIS A 221 10.78 16.88 -0.97
C HIS A 221 9.91 16.37 -2.10
N LYS A 222 10.34 16.64 -3.34
CA LYS A 222 9.65 16.21 -4.56
C LYS A 222 10.41 15.10 -5.29
N TRP A 223 9.70 14.25 -6.02
CA TRP A 223 10.28 13.18 -6.82
C TRP A 223 11.28 13.70 -7.85
N THR A 224 11.00 14.87 -8.43
CA THR A 224 11.90 15.57 -9.34
C THR A 224 13.21 16.01 -8.68
N GLU A 225 13.20 16.39 -7.39
CA GLU A 225 14.40 16.80 -6.65
C GLU A 225 15.36 15.62 -6.42
N VAL A 226 14.80 14.43 -6.18
CA VAL A 226 15.58 13.20 -5.96
C VAL A 226 15.89 12.45 -7.27
N GLY A 227 15.51 13.02 -8.41
CA GLY A 227 15.78 12.46 -9.74
C GLY A 227 15.07 11.13 -9.99
N VAL A 228 13.86 10.96 -9.47
CA VAL A 228 13.05 9.74 -9.65
C VAL A 228 11.78 10.07 -10.42
N ASP A 229 11.50 9.28 -11.45
CA ASP A 229 10.27 9.32 -12.25
C ASP A 229 9.68 7.91 -12.43
N SER A 230 8.58 7.80 -13.18
CA SER A 230 7.87 6.52 -13.35
C SER A 230 8.67 5.47 -14.14
N HIS A 231 9.81 5.84 -14.73
CA HIS A 231 10.66 4.97 -15.55
C HIS A 231 12.05 4.73 -14.94
N SER A 232 12.38 5.35 -13.81
CA SER A 232 13.70 5.32 -13.20
C SER A 232 14.19 3.93 -12.77
N LEU A 233 13.27 2.96 -12.64
CA LEU A 233 13.55 1.57 -12.28
C LEU A 233 13.20 0.59 -13.41
N THR A 234 13.10 1.06 -14.66
CA THR A 234 12.79 0.21 -15.82
C THR A 234 13.87 -0.83 -16.11
N ALA A 235 15.13 -0.54 -15.75
CA ALA A 235 16.25 -1.47 -15.85
C ALA A 235 16.05 -2.74 -15.02
N LEU A 236 15.37 -2.65 -13.86
CA LEU A 236 15.12 -3.80 -13.00
C LEU A 236 14.14 -4.78 -13.66
N GLN A 237 14.59 -6.02 -13.81
CA GLN A 237 13.79 -7.14 -14.33
C GLN A 237 13.38 -8.09 -13.19
N VAL A 238 12.34 -8.89 -13.44
CA VAL A 238 11.95 -9.98 -12.51
C VAL A 238 13.11 -10.96 -12.29
N THR A 239 13.96 -11.17 -13.30
CA THR A 239 15.15 -12.04 -13.20
C THR A 239 16.24 -11.48 -12.31
N ASP A 240 16.15 -10.22 -11.88
CA ASP A 240 17.06 -9.61 -10.89
C ASP A 240 16.57 -9.80 -9.46
N MET A 241 15.39 -10.41 -9.29
CA MET A 241 14.79 -10.68 -7.99
C MET A 241 15.05 -12.12 -7.57
N GLU A 242 15.26 -12.31 -6.28
CA GLU A 242 15.20 -13.60 -5.61
C GLU A 242 13.96 -13.66 -4.72
N VAL A 243 13.42 -14.87 -4.53
CA VAL A 243 12.33 -15.09 -3.57
C VAL A 243 12.96 -15.37 -2.21
N VAL A 244 12.69 -14.49 -1.25
CA VAL A 244 13.14 -14.70 0.14
C VAL A 244 12.13 -15.63 0.81
N GLY A 245 12.55 -16.89 1.04
CA GLY A 245 11.87 -17.91 1.84
C GLY A 245 10.35 -17.78 1.97
N MET A 246 9.59 -18.57 1.21
CA MET A 246 8.14 -18.62 1.35
C MET A 246 7.74 -19.56 2.50
N GLY A 247 6.90 -19.08 3.40
CA GLY A 247 6.19 -19.94 4.35
C GLY A 247 5.19 -20.87 3.64
N ALA A 248 4.53 -21.73 4.42
CA ALA A 248 3.43 -22.54 3.89
C ALA A 248 2.31 -21.65 3.33
N THR A 249 1.73 -22.06 2.21
CA THR A 249 0.55 -21.38 1.65
C THR A 249 -0.66 -21.58 2.56
N ILE A 250 -1.40 -20.51 2.78
CA ILE A 250 -2.62 -20.49 3.58
C ILE A 250 -3.80 -20.33 2.61
N PRO A 251 -4.78 -21.25 2.62
CA PRO A 251 -6.01 -21.10 1.84
C PRO A 251 -6.78 -19.84 2.23
N LEU A 252 -7.25 -19.11 1.22
CA LEU A 252 -8.19 -18.02 1.41
C LEU A 252 -9.58 -18.59 1.69
N THR A 253 -10.21 -18.16 2.78
CA THR A 253 -11.54 -18.61 3.21
C THR A 253 -12.54 -17.46 3.35
N TYR A 254 -12.06 -16.22 3.41
CA TYR A 254 -12.84 -15.01 3.75
C TYR A 254 -13.44 -15.02 5.17
N ASP A 255 -13.06 -15.98 6.01
CA ASP A 255 -13.52 -16.09 7.40
C ASP A 255 -12.66 -15.20 8.32
N CYS A 256 -12.74 -13.88 8.16
CA CYS A 256 -11.96 -12.93 8.95
C CYS A 256 -12.17 -13.12 10.45
N VAL A 257 -11.08 -13.37 11.19
CA VAL A 257 -11.03 -13.43 12.64
C VAL A 257 -10.11 -12.33 13.15
N ARG A 258 -10.69 -11.25 13.66
CA ARG A 258 -9.93 -10.11 14.20
C ARG A 258 -9.12 -10.51 15.43
N ASN A 259 -7.91 -9.96 15.50
CA ASN A 259 -7.16 -9.96 16.74
C ASN A 259 -7.84 -9.04 17.77
N PRO A 260 -7.76 -9.37 19.07
CA PRO A 260 -8.31 -8.55 20.14
C PRO A 260 -7.64 -7.18 20.30
#